data_AF-A0A834YRE1-F1
#
_entry.id   AF-A0A834YRE1-F1
#
_cell.length_a   1.000
_cell.length_b   1.000
_cell.length_c   1.000
_cell.angle_alpha   90.00
_cell.angle_beta   90.00
_cell.angle_gamma   90.00
#
_symmetry.space_group_name_H-M   'P 1'
#
loop_
_entity.id
_entity.type
_entity.pdbx_description
1 polymer ?
#
loop_
_entity_poly.entity_id
_entity_poly.type
_entity_poly.pdbx_seq_one_letter_code
_entity_poly.pdbx_strand_id
1 'polypeptide(L)'
;MYVQGIVKLLVEKKAELIKKRDIYGRSALHYAASYDRPAEARLLLVSNTAVAYIQDKGGRSPLHYAAGNGSFLTAMGIIAWYPDAVDLVDERGQNAFHFCVANYNQARPWGHNLVLRWFMNTKIRYDELLNQADKDGNTPLHLAVDHGSPDLVRFLLKKYKGRLDIDAMNTALCTPLDLALPGKHGPQAKEENQVSRELISANAKRGIANPIIHLDDAKRMVEEYISRTKEINKPQMLVATLIATVTFAAAFQVPGGYQSEGRATLARKAAFQAFVLTDAIALSCSMTAVFLNFIMPLLRGRWPLKTIRFVAILTLVAMVAMLVAFVAGLYVQQWKELFSSGNVLIASRNALISSRNANADLIKERTALIKEVKEENLNLVLEGIPTLKNTILHLAAKVGDRDMVEEEYDKKYCESLLTKKKSKRDTALHIAARVGHLSVVNFVVEKSISVSTSIDIEQVGKQTNHILTIQNQRSNTVLHEVLRDRHSDVAKVLTEKALQLCCFVNDAGESPQYLKW
;
A
#
# COMPACT_ATOMS: atom_id res chain seq x y z
N MET A 1 -55.14 17.19 -52.51
CA MET A 1 -54.52 17.48 -53.82
C MET A 1 -54.02 18.93 -53.93
N TYR A 2 -54.77 19.94 -53.46
CA TYR A 2 -54.36 21.35 -53.56
C TYR A 2 -53.03 21.70 -52.83
N VAL A 3 -52.84 21.24 -51.59
CA VAL A 3 -51.64 21.53 -50.78
C VAL A 3 -50.36 20.95 -51.39
N GLN A 4 -50.40 19.70 -51.86
CA GLN A 4 -49.27 19.05 -52.51
C GLN A 4 -48.83 19.78 -53.80
N GLY A 5 -49.78 20.30 -54.58
CA GLY A 5 -49.49 21.11 -55.77
C GLY A 5 -48.78 22.43 -55.43
N ILE A 6 -49.20 23.08 -54.35
CA ILE A 6 -48.55 24.31 -53.86
C ILE A 6 -47.12 24.01 -53.37
N VAL A 7 -46.93 22.97 -52.57
CA VAL A 7 -45.59 22.59 -52.08
C VAL A 7 -44.66 22.30 -53.25
N LYS A 8 -45.12 21.54 -54.26
CA LYS A 8 -44.34 21.25 -55.46
C LYS A 8 -43.93 22.53 -56.21
N LEU A 9 -44.87 23.44 -56.45
CA LEU A 9 -44.62 24.70 -57.15
C LEU A 9 -43.65 25.61 -56.37
N LEU A 10 -43.77 25.67 -55.04
CA LEU A 10 -42.86 26.45 -54.19
C LEU A 10 -41.44 25.87 -54.18
N VAL A 11 -41.31 24.55 -54.15
CA VAL A 11 -40.03 23.85 -54.25
C VAL A 11 -39.35 24.13 -55.59
N GLU A 12 -40.10 24.06 -56.70
CA GLU A 12 -39.59 24.31 -58.05
C GLU A 12 -39.17 25.77 -58.27
N LYS A 13 -39.90 26.72 -57.68
CA LYS A 13 -39.65 28.16 -57.87
C LYS A 13 -38.65 28.74 -56.86
N LYS A 14 -38.57 28.20 -55.65
CA LYS A 14 -37.77 28.73 -54.53
C LYS A 14 -37.26 27.63 -53.60
N ALA A 15 -36.38 26.77 -54.11
CA ALA A 15 -35.79 25.65 -53.37
C ALA A 15 -35.12 26.05 -52.03
N GLU A 16 -34.57 27.27 -51.93
CA GLU A 16 -33.95 27.79 -50.70
C GLU A 16 -34.92 27.87 -49.50
N LEU A 17 -36.23 28.00 -49.75
CA LEU A 17 -37.23 28.07 -48.67
C LEU A 17 -37.38 26.75 -47.90
N ILE A 18 -36.94 25.63 -48.48
CA ILE A 18 -37.07 24.29 -47.88
C ILE A 18 -36.25 24.19 -46.58
N LYS A 19 -35.13 24.92 -46.48
CA LYS A 19 -34.26 24.97 -45.30
C LYS A 19 -34.62 26.08 -44.30
N LYS A 20 -35.49 27.02 -44.68
CA LYS A 20 -35.89 28.11 -43.78
C LYS A 20 -36.56 27.53 -42.54
N ARG A 21 -36.21 28.12 -41.40
CA ARG A 21 -36.70 27.73 -40.08
C ARG A 21 -37.60 28.82 -39.53
N ASP A 22 -38.63 28.42 -38.81
CA ASP A 22 -39.49 29.33 -38.06
C ASP A 22 -38.80 29.82 -36.77
N ILE A 23 -39.53 30.57 -35.95
CA ILE A 23 -39.05 31.09 -34.66
C ILE A 23 -38.68 30.01 -33.65
N TYR A 24 -39.19 28.79 -33.82
CA TYR A 24 -38.90 27.62 -32.99
C TYR A 24 -37.77 26.76 -33.56
N GLY A 25 -37.20 27.12 -34.71
CA GLY A 25 -36.16 26.35 -35.40
C GLY A 25 -36.71 25.24 -36.29
N ARG A 26 -38.02 25.15 -36.50
CA ARG A 26 -38.69 24.09 -37.25
C ARG A 26 -38.70 24.39 -38.74
N SER A 27 -38.40 23.37 -39.54
CA SER A 27 -38.53 23.40 -41.01
C SER A 27 -39.91 22.90 -41.47
N ALA A 28 -40.22 23.10 -42.76
CA ALA A 28 -41.44 22.56 -43.37
C ALA A 28 -41.61 21.03 -43.15
N LEU A 29 -40.49 20.28 -43.09
CA LEU A 29 -40.54 18.84 -42.86
C LEU A 29 -41.00 18.49 -41.43
N HIS A 30 -40.73 19.32 -40.42
CA HIS A 30 -41.25 19.11 -39.06
C HIS A 30 -42.78 19.13 -39.04
N TYR A 31 -43.38 20.04 -39.81
CA TYR A 31 -44.83 20.12 -39.92
C TYR A 31 -45.41 18.95 -40.71
N ALA A 32 -44.77 18.59 -41.83
CA ALA A 32 -45.20 17.41 -42.60
C ALA A 32 -45.14 16.13 -41.74
N ALA A 33 -44.08 15.97 -40.94
CA ALA A 33 -43.92 14.93 -39.94
C ALA A 33 -44.98 14.99 -38.83
N SER A 34 -45.26 16.16 -38.29
CA SER A 34 -46.28 16.34 -37.25
C SER A 34 -47.69 15.94 -37.72
N TYR A 35 -48.03 16.24 -38.97
CA TYR A 35 -49.38 16.05 -39.51
C TYR A 35 -49.56 14.81 -40.39
N ASP A 36 -48.58 13.90 -40.44
CA ASP A 36 -48.57 12.71 -41.28
C ASP A 36 -48.88 13.00 -42.76
N ARG A 37 -48.04 13.81 -43.37
CA ARG A 37 -48.14 14.27 -44.76
C ARG A 37 -47.03 13.62 -45.60
N PRO A 38 -47.12 12.31 -45.92
CA PRO A 38 -46.03 11.57 -46.55
C PRO A 38 -45.70 12.06 -47.96
N ALA A 39 -46.70 12.55 -48.70
CA ALA A 39 -46.50 13.06 -50.05
C ALA A 39 -45.69 14.37 -50.05
N GLU A 40 -46.05 15.30 -49.17
CA GLU A 40 -45.33 16.56 -48.97
C GLU A 40 -43.94 16.31 -48.36
N ALA A 41 -43.83 15.42 -47.37
CA ALA A 41 -42.55 15.02 -46.80
C ALA A 41 -41.62 14.43 -47.87
N ARG A 42 -42.12 13.55 -48.75
CA ARG A 42 -41.34 13.00 -49.86
C ARG A 42 -40.85 14.09 -50.81
N LEU A 43 -41.70 15.06 -51.18
CA LEU A 43 -41.28 16.17 -52.03
C LEU A 43 -40.15 16.99 -51.40
N LEU A 44 -40.26 17.29 -50.11
CA LEU A 44 -39.22 18.03 -49.38
C LEU A 44 -37.91 17.24 -49.28
N LEU A 45 -38.00 15.95 -48.99
CA LEU A 45 -36.84 15.05 -48.83
C LEU A 45 -36.09 14.79 -50.14
N VAL A 46 -36.81 14.67 -51.27
CA VAL A 46 -36.18 14.50 -52.60
C VAL A 46 -35.48 15.79 -53.04
N SER A 47 -36.03 16.94 -52.64
CA SER A 47 -35.51 18.24 -53.08
C SER A 47 -34.30 18.68 -52.26
N ASN A 48 -34.22 18.30 -50.99
CA ASN A 48 -33.05 18.57 -50.17
C ASN A 48 -32.88 17.53 -49.06
N THR A 49 -31.84 16.73 -49.17
CA THR A 49 -31.53 15.65 -48.22
C THR A 49 -31.26 16.16 -46.80
N ALA A 50 -30.69 17.36 -46.66
CA ALA A 50 -30.30 17.92 -45.37
C ALA A 50 -31.50 18.23 -44.45
N VAL A 51 -32.73 18.35 -44.99
CA VAL A 51 -33.89 18.70 -44.16
C VAL A 51 -34.32 17.62 -43.18
N ALA A 52 -33.96 16.36 -43.44
CA ALA A 52 -34.19 15.25 -42.51
C ALA A 52 -33.44 15.42 -41.17
N TYR A 53 -32.29 16.12 -41.20
CA TYR A 53 -31.38 16.29 -40.05
C TYR A 53 -31.50 17.67 -39.38
N ILE A 54 -32.39 18.55 -39.86
CA ILE A 54 -32.63 19.84 -39.21
C ILE A 54 -33.25 19.58 -37.83
N GLN A 55 -32.62 20.09 -36.79
CA GLN A 55 -33.18 20.09 -35.44
C GLN A 55 -33.78 21.45 -35.09
N ASP A 56 -34.90 21.43 -34.38
CA ASP A 56 -35.50 22.63 -33.79
C ASP A 56 -34.67 23.14 -32.60
N LYS A 57 -35.11 24.23 -31.96
CA LYS A 57 -34.41 24.83 -30.81
C LYS A 57 -34.26 23.90 -29.61
N GLY A 58 -35.07 22.85 -29.48
CA GLY A 58 -34.96 21.84 -28.43
C GLY A 58 -34.20 20.59 -28.89
N GLY A 59 -33.49 20.65 -30.02
CA GLY A 59 -32.76 19.51 -30.59
C GLY A 59 -33.65 18.49 -31.29
N ARG A 60 -34.95 18.74 -31.47
CA ARG A 60 -35.89 17.73 -31.98
C ARG A 60 -35.85 17.73 -33.51
N SER A 61 -35.61 16.57 -34.09
CA SER A 61 -35.67 16.35 -35.55
C SER A 61 -37.09 16.08 -36.04
N PRO A 62 -37.37 16.14 -37.36
CA PRO A 62 -38.68 15.77 -37.92
C PRO A 62 -39.13 14.36 -37.52
N LEU A 63 -38.19 13.43 -37.35
CA LEU A 63 -38.51 12.06 -36.91
C LEU A 63 -39.08 12.03 -35.48
N HIS A 64 -38.60 12.88 -34.57
CA HIS A 64 -39.17 13.01 -33.22
C HIS A 64 -40.64 13.46 -33.27
N TYR A 65 -40.97 14.41 -34.13
CA TYR A 65 -42.34 14.87 -34.34
C TYR A 65 -43.20 13.77 -34.97
N ALA A 66 -42.69 13.05 -35.97
CA ALA A 66 -43.42 11.97 -36.60
C ALA A 66 -43.71 10.84 -35.61
N ALA A 67 -42.72 10.41 -34.83
CA ALA A 67 -42.86 9.35 -33.84
C ALA A 67 -43.77 9.77 -32.68
N GLY A 68 -43.57 10.98 -32.13
CA GLY A 68 -44.36 11.51 -31.02
C GLY A 68 -45.83 11.76 -31.35
N ASN A 69 -46.16 12.06 -32.61
CA ASN A 69 -47.55 12.24 -33.05
C ASN A 69 -48.18 10.99 -33.69
N GLY A 70 -47.46 9.87 -33.75
CA GLY A 70 -47.93 8.65 -34.40
C GLY A 70 -48.10 8.81 -35.92
N SER A 71 -47.33 9.69 -36.57
CA SER A 71 -47.35 9.91 -38.02
C SER A 71 -46.57 8.81 -38.76
N PHE A 72 -47.13 7.61 -38.76
CA PHE A 72 -46.45 6.40 -39.20
C PHE A 72 -45.93 6.47 -40.64
N LEU A 73 -46.75 6.91 -41.60
CA LEU A 73 -46.37 6.92 -43.01
C LEU A 73 -45.19 7.87 -43.26
N THR A 74 -45.20 9.01 -42.56
CA THR A 74 -44.12 9.99 -42.66
C THR A 74 -42.86 9.56 -41.93
N ALA A 75 -42.99 8.94 -40.75
CA ALA A 75 -41.86 8.37 -40.01
C ALA A 75 -41.16 7.27 -40.84
N MET A 76 -41.94 6.35 -41.40
CA MET A 76 -41.46 5.30 -42.31
C MET A 76 -40.78 5.92 -43.53
N GLY A 77 -41.38 6.94 -44.14
CA GLY A 77 -40.82 7.65 -45.29
C GLY A 77 -39.49 8.34 -44.99
N ILE A 78 -39.35 8.97 -43.82
CA ILE A 78 -38.08 9.62 -43.43
C ILE A 78 -36.97 8.58 -43.31
N ILE A 79 -37.19 7.50 -42.57
CA ILE A 79 -36.15 6.50 -42.31
C ILE A 79 -35.85 5.62 -43.52
N ALA A 80 -36.84 5.30 -44.35
CA ALA A 80 -36.61 4.52 -45.56
C ALA A 80 -35.61 5.20 -46.52
N TRP A 81 -35.58 6.54 -46.51
CA TRP A 81 -34.66 7.33 -47.32
C TRP A 81 -33.41 7.77 -46.53
N TYR A 82 -33.52 7.94 -45.21
CA TYR A 82 -32.47 8.46 -44.32
C TYR A 82 -32.41 7.65 -43.02
N PRO A 83 -31.81 6.45 -43.06
CA PRO A 83 -31.84 5.52 -41.93
C PRO A 83 -31.02 5.98 -40.71
N ASP A 84 -30.02 6.82 -40.91
CA ASP A 84 -29.18 7.45 -39.89
C ASP A 84 -29.88 8.57 -39.10
N ALA A 85 -31.00 9.10 -39.60
CA ALA A 85 -31.79 10.10 -38.88
C ALA A 85 -32.38 9.57 -37.56
N VAL A 86 -32.36 8.26 -37.33
CA VAL A 86 -32.77 7.63 -36.07
C VAL A 86 -31.83 7.91 -34.90
N ASP A 87 -30.55 8.14 -35.19
CA ASP A 87 -29.52 8.35 -34.16
C ASP A 87 -29.57 9.77 -33.57
N LEU A 88 -30.38 10.65 -34.17
CA LEU A 88 -30.60 11.99 -33.68
C LEU A 88 -31.34 11.95 -32.34
N VAL A 89 -30.85 12.75 -31.40
CA VAL A 89 -31.45 12.95 -30.07
C VAL A 89 -31.75 14.42 -29.81
N ASP A 90 -32.77 14.67 -28.99
CA ASP A 90 -33.11 16.01 -28.53
C ASP A 90 -32.12 16.55 -27.48
N GLU A 91 -32.34 17.77 -26.99
CA GLU A 91 -31.52 18.35 -25.93
C GLU A 91 -31.56 17.59 -24.60
N ARG A 92 -32.53 16.71 -24.38
CA ARG A 92 -32.59 15.82 -23.21
C ARG A 92 -31.92 14.48 -23.48
N GLY A 93 -31.34 14.27 -24.67
CA GLY A 93 -30.78 12.97 -25.07
C GLY A 93 -31.85 11.95 -25.45
N GLN A 94 -33.10 12.38 -25.65
CA GLN A 94 -34.20 11.50 -26.02
C GLN A 94 -34.24 11.30 -27.53
N ASN A 95 -34.32 10.05 -27.94
CA ASN A 95 -34.47 9.67 -29.34
C ASN A 95 -35.94 9.61 -29.78
N ALA A 96 -36.19 9.31 -31.06
CA ALA A 96 -37.54 9.21 -31.61
C ALA A 96 -38.44 8.15 -30.91
N PHE A 97 -37.85 7.07 -30.38
CA PHE A 97 -38.59 6.03 -29.66
C PHE A 97 -39.06 6.51 -28.28
N HIS A 98 -38.23 7.28 -27.55
CA HIS A 98 -38.65 7.96 -26.31
C HIS A 98 -39.86 8.85 -26.57
N PHE A 99 -39.86 9.62 -27.66
CA PHE A 99 -40.99 10.48 -28.02
C PHE A 99 -42.26 9.68 -28.37
N CYS A 100 -42.12 8.56 -29.08
CA CYS A 100 -43.25 7.68 -29.39
C CYS A 100 -43.89 7.10 -28.13
N VAL A 101 -43.09 6.74 -27.13
CA VAL A 101 -43.55 6.16 -25.86
C VAL A 101 -44.14 7.24 -24.96
N ALA A 102 -43.45 8.37 -24.76
CA ALA A 102 -43.89 9.45 -23.87
C ALA A 102 -45.23 10.06 -24.32
N ASN A 103 -45.46 10.14 -25.63
CA ASN A 103 -46.68 10.71 -26.21
C ASN A 103 -47.65 9.64 -26.73
N TYR A 104 -47.50 8.39 -26.28
CA TYR A 104 -48.34 7.28 -26.71
C TYR A 104 -49.82 7.63 -26.55
N ASN A 105 -50.62 7.31 -27.57
CA ASN A 105 -52.07 7.47 -27.57
C ASN A 105 -52.61 8.92 -27.52
N GLN A 106 -51.75 9.95 -27.56
CA GLN A 106 -52.21 11.35 -27.45
C GLN A 106 -52.87 11.90 -28.72
N ALA A 107 -52.24 11.71 -29.89
CA ALA A 107 -52.69 12.29 -31.16
C ALA A 107 -53.25 11.26 -32.14
N ARG A 108 -52.50 10.17 -32.39
CA ARG A 108 -52.87 9.12 -33.35
C ARG A 108 -52.63 7.72 -32.77
N PRO A 109 -53.56 7.21 -31.95
CA PRO A 109 -53.48 5.89 -31.30
C PRO A 109 -53.00 4.74 -32.21
N TRP A 110 -53.61 4.61 -33.37
CA TRP A 110 -53.27 3.59 -34.37
C TRP A 110 -51.89 3.81 -34.97
N GLY A 111 -51.55 5.07 -35.22
CA GLY A 111 -50.27 5.49 -35.75
C GLY A 111 -49.11 5.19 -34.81
N HIS A 112 -49.24 5.47 -33.52
CA HIS A 112 -48.24 5.09 -32.51
C HIS A 112 -48.02 3.58 -32.46
N ASN A 113 -49.10 2.79 -32.50
CA ASN A 113 -48.99 1.33 -32.57
C ASN A 113 -48.23 0.84 -33.81
N LEU A 114 -48.43 1.48 -34.97
CA LEU A 114 -47.70 1.16 -36.18
C LEU A 114 -46.23 1.57 -36.10
N VAL A 115 -45.93 2.75 -35.58
CA VAL A 115 -44.54 3.21 -35.34
C VAL A 115 -43.82 2.25 -34.38
N LEU A 116 -44.44 1.91 -33.25
CA LEU A 116 -43.90 0.95 -32.29
C LEU A 116 -43.75 -0.45 -32.89
N ARG A 117 -44.62 -0.93 -33.77
CA ARG A 117 -44.42 -2.22 -34.45
C ARG A 117 -43.32 -2.17 -35.49
N TRP A 118 -43.16 -1.03 -36.14
CA TRP A 118 -42.23 -0.88 -37.23
C TRP A 118 -40.77 -0.85 -36.75
N PHE A 119 -40.49 -0.21 -35.60
CA PHE A 119 -39.17 -0.31 -34.94
C PHE A 119 -38.76 -1.76 -34.59
N MET A 120 -39.70 -2.71 -34.52
CA MET A 120 -39.42 -4.13 -34.27
C MET A 120 -38.90 -4.86 -35.53
N ASN A 121 -39.43 -4.54 -36.71
CA ASN A 121 -39.24 -5.31 -37.95
C ASN A 121 -37.94 -4.99 -38.69
N THR A 122 -37.25 -3.93 -38.30
CA THR A 122 -36.00 -3.51 -38.91
C THR A 122 -34.83 -4.19 -38.19
N LYS A 123 -34.36 -5.32 -38.73
CA LYS A 123 -33.30 -6.19 -38.16
C LYS A 123 -31.93 -5.53 -37.93
N ILE A 124 -31.73 -4.27 -38.29
CA ILE A 124 -30.42 -3.63 -38.33
C ILE A 124 -30.55 -2.25 -37.65
N ARG A 125 -29.85 -2.05 -36.53
CA ARG A 125 -29.58 -0.79 -35.79
C ARG A 125 -30.47 -0.33 -34.62
N TYR A 126 -31.69 -0.82 -34.45
CA TYR A 126 -32.60 -0.21 -33.46
C TYR A 126 -32.52 -0.81 -32.04
N ASP A 127 -31.70 -1.84 -31.79
CA ASP A 127 -31.55 -2.40 -30.43
C ASP A 127 -30.93 -1.42 -29.45
N GLU A 128 -29.97 -0.63 -29.92
CA GLU A 128 -29.36 0.45 -29.15
C GLU A 128 -30.39 1.55 -28.85
N LEU A 129 -31.26 1.87 -29.81
CA LEU A 129 -32.33 2.86 -29.66
C LEU A 129 -33.33 2.50 -28.54
N LEU A 130 -33.66 1.21 -28.41
CA LEU A 130 -34.64 0.71 -27.44
C LEU A 130 -34.17 0.85 -25.99
N ASN A 131 -32.85 0.81 -25.77
CA ASN A 131 -32.22 0.84 -24.45
C ASN A 131 -31.38 2.09 -24.22
N GLN A 132 -31.30 2.99 -25.19
CA GLN A 132 -30.60 4.25 -25.06
C GLN A 132 -31.21 5.01 -23.88
N ALA A 133 -30.35 5.46 -22.98
CA ALA A 133 -30.76 6.26 -21.85
C ALA A 133 -30.70 7.74 -22.22
N ASP A 134 -31.70 8.51 -21.80
CA ASP A 134 -31.67 9.96 -21.88
C ASP A 134 -30.72 10.57 -20.84
N LYS A 135 -30.63 11.90 -20.76
CA LYS A 135 -29.73 12.61 -19.82
C LYS A 135 -30.03 12.30 -18.35
N ASP A 136 -31.26 11.94 -18.01
CA ASP A 136 -31.65 11.52 -16.67
C ASP A 136 -31.42 10.02 -16.44
N GLY A 137 -30.88 9.32 -17.43
CA GLY A 137 -30.66 7.88 -17.41
C GLY A 137 -31.93 7.08 -17.67
N ASN A 138 -33.04 7.72 -18.04
CA ASN A 138 -34.29 7.02 -18.29
C ASN A 138 -34.22 6.38 -19.68
N THR A 139 -34.45 5.07 -19.72
CA THR A 139 -34.72 4.36 -20.98
C THR A 139 -36.17 4.59 -21.41
N PRO A 140 -36.55 4.27 -22.66
CA PRO A 140 -37.94 4.34 -23.08
C PRO A 140 -38.90 3.56 -22.18
N LEU A 141 -38.47 2.43 -21.59
CA LEU A 141 -39.30 1.67 -20.66
C LEU A 141 -39.58 2.46 -19.36
N HIS A 142 -38.64 3.26 -18.86
CA HIS A 142 -38.90 4.15 -17.72
C HIS A 142 -40.01 5.15 -18.03
N LEU A 143 -39.98 5.75 -19.23
CA LEU A 143 -41.02 6.68 -19.68
C LEU A 143 -42.37 5.98 -19.90
N ALA A 144 -42.38 4.72 -20.36
CA ALA A 144 -43.62 3.95 -20.51
C ALA A 144 -44.29 3.70 -19.15
N VAL A 145 -43.50 3.44 -18.13
CA VAL A 145 -43.97 3.26 -16.75
C VAL A 145 -44.47 4.57 -16.17
N ASP A 146 -43.73 5.67 -16.34
CA ASP A 146 -44.10 7.01 -15.87
C ASP A 146 -45.38 7.53 -16.55
N HIS A 147 -45.57 7.20 -17.84
CA HIS A 147 -46.82 7.45 -18.56
C HIS A 147 -48.01 6.67 -17.96
N GLY A 148 -47.76 5.58 -17.23
CA GLY A 148 -48.77 4.85 -16.48
C GLY A 148 -49.69 3.95 -17.30
N SER A 149 -49.36 3.65 -18.57
CA SER A 149 -50.18 2.79 -19.44
C SER A 149 -49.77 1.31 -19.34
N PRO A 150 -50.59 0.43 -18.74
CA PRO A 150 -50.27 -1.00 -18.65
C PRO A 150 -50.23 -1.67 -20.03
N ASP A 151 -51.07 -1.22 -20.96
CA ASP A 151 -51.13 -1.78 -22.32
C ASP A 151 -49.86 -1.50 -23.11
N LEU A 152 -49.29 -0.30 -22.97
CA LEU A 152 -48.02 0.06 -23.59
C LEU A 152 -46.88 -0.76 -23.00
N VAL A 153 -46.80 -0.84 -21.67
CA VAL A 153 -45.77 -1.62 -20.97
C VAL A 153 -45.87 -3.10 -21.37
N ARG A 154 -47.07 -3.69 -21.34
CA ARG A 154 -47.31 -5.08 -21.80
C ARG A 154 -46.91 -5.27 -23.25
N PHE A 155 -47.26 -4.33 -24.14
CA PHE A 155 -46.87 -4.38 -25.54
C PHE A 155 -45.35 -4.39 -25.70
N LEU A 156 -44.64 -3.49 -25.00
CA LEU A 156 -43.19 -3.39 -25.05
C LEU A 156 -42.53 -4.68 -24.53
N LEU A 157 -42.92 -5.15 -23.34
CA LEU A 157 -42.36 -6.36 -22.72
C LEU A 157 -42.60 -7.61 -23.58
N LYS A 158 -43.76 -7.73 -24.23
CA LYS A 158 -44.08 -8.88 -25.08
C LYS A 158 -43.41 -8.83 -26.44
N LYS A 159 -43.41 -7.67 -27.10
CA LYS A 159 -42.90 -7.52 -28.47
C LYS A 159 -41.38 -7.36 -28.53
N TYR A 160 -40.77 -6.80 -27.50
CA TYR A 160 -39.33 -6.56 -27.43
C TYR A 160 -38.62 -7.48 -26.42
N LYS A 161 -39.24 -8.60 -26.07
CA LYS A 161 -38.68 -9.59 -25.16
C LYS A 161 -37.28 -10.03 -25.61
N GLY A 162 -36.30 -9.95 -24.71
CA GLY A 162 -34.90 -10.30 -24.96
C GLY A 162 -34.07 -9.21 -25.63
N ARG A 163 -34.69 -8.15 -26.16
CA ARG A 163 -34.02 -6.96 -26.72
C ARG A 163 -34.10 -5.77 -25.77
N LEU A 164 -35.15 -5.69 -24.95
CA LEU A 164 -35.37 -4.61 -23.98
C LEU A 164 -34.69 -4.94 -22.64
N ASP A 165 -33.89 -4.01 -22.13
CA ASP A 165 -33.33 -4.08 -20.78
C ASP A 165 -34.40 -3.63 -19.77
N ILE A 166 -35.03 -4.62 -19.14
CA ILE A 166 -36.10 -4.42 -18.15
C ILE A 166 -35.58 -3.95 -16.79
N ASP A 167 -34.28 -4.13 -16.53
CA ASP A 167 -33.64 -3.87 -15.24
C ASP A 167 -32.67 -2.68 -15.31
N ALA A 168 -32.69 -1.93 -16.41
CA ALA A 168 -31.90 -0.72 -16.58
C ALA A 168 -32.15 0.26 -15.42
N MET A 169 -31.09 0.89 -14.89
CA MET A 169 -31.21 1.87 -13.81
C MET A 169 -30.96 3.28 -14.34
N ASN A 170 -31.84 4.22 -13.99
CA ASN A 170 -31.62 5.62 -14.29
C ASN A 170 -30.58 6.29 -13.36
N THR A 171 -30.36 7.60 -13.53
CA THR A 171 -29.43 8.38 -12.68
C THR A 171 -29.87 8.42 -11.23
N ALA A 172 -31.17 8.27 -10.95
CA ALA A 172 -31.73 8.16 -9.61
C ALA A 172 -31.64 6.73 -9.04
N LEU A 173 -30.95 5.80 -9.71
CA LEU A 173 -30.79 4.40 -9.31
C LEU A 173 -32.10 3.60 -9.23
N CYS A 174 -33.16 4.10 -9.87
CA CYS A 174 -34.44 3.39 -9.98
C CYS A 174 -34.45 2.54 -11.24
N THR A 175 -34.96 1.31 -11.15
CA THR A 175 -35.40 0.54 -12.31
C THR A 175 -36.82 0.94 -12.72
N PRO A 176 -37.32 0.54 -13.92
CA PRO A 176 -38.71 0.75 -14.28
C PRO A 176 -39.68 0.14 -13.26
N LEU A 177 -39.33 -1.00 -12.64
CA LEU A 177 -40.15 -1.59 -11.57
C LEU A 177 -40.19 -0.70 -10.32
N ASP A 178 -39.06 -0.09 -9.94
CA ASP A 178 -39.02 0.82 -8.78
C ASP A 178 -39.88 2.06 -9.01
N LEU A 179 -39.98 2.54 -10.25
CA LEU A 179 -40.89 3.65 -10.62
C LEU A 179 -42.36 3.26 -10.54
N ALA A 180 -42.70 2.01 -10.87
CA ALA A 180 -44.08 1.52 -10.88
C ALA A 180 -44.64 1.25 -9.48
N LEU A 181 -43.78 1.15 -8.46
CA LEU A 181 -44.15 0.77 -7.11
C LEU A 181 -44.60 1.97 -6.25
N PRO A 182 -45.54 1.74 -5.31
CA PRO A 182 -46.02 2.78 -4.42
C PRO A 182 -44.89 3.27 -3.48
N GLY A 183 -44.64 4.57 -3.50
CA GLY A 183 -43.58 5.23 -2.71
C GLY A 183 -43.06 6.54 -3.32
N LYS A 184 -43.14 6.69 -4.65
CA LYS A 184 -42.63 7.88 -5.38
C LYS A 184 -43.71 8.93 -5.69
N HIS A 185 -44.98 8.53 -5.85
CA HIS A 185 -46.08 9.42 -6.29
C HIS A 185 -46.97 9.98 -5.15
N GLY A 186 -46.47 10.00 -3.91
CA GLY A 186 -47.24 10.51 -2.76
C GLY A 186 -48.37 9.57 -2.30
N PRO A 187 -49.19 10.01 -1.32
CA PRO A 187 -50.11 9.16 -0.53
C PRO A 187 -51.29 8.54 -1.30
N GLN A 188 -51.36 8.70 -2.63
CA GLN A 188 -52.41 8.11 -3.48
C GLN A 188 -52.07 6.71 -4.04
N ALA A 189 -50.81 6.27 -4.00
CA ALA A 189 -50.44 4.93 -4.45
C ALA A 189 -50.60 3.92 -3.31
N LYS A 190 -51.84 3.50 -3.02
CA LYS A 190 -52.14 2.49 -1.99
C LYS A 190 -52.36 1.07 -2.52
N GLU A 191 -52.20 0.81 -3.81
CA GLU A 191 -52.33 -0.52 -4.37
C GLU A 191 -51.27 -0.78 -5.45
N GLU A 192 -50.85 -2.05 -5.60
CA GLU A 192 -50.04 -2.51 -6.73
C GLU A 192 -50.70 -2.09 -8.04
N ASN A 193 -50.08 -1.14 -8.75
CA ASN A 193 -50.57 -0.69 -10.03
C ASN A 193 -50.45 -1.82 -11.07
N GLN A 194 -51.38 -1.89 -12.03
CA GLN A 194 -51.35 -2.90 -13.08
C GLN A 194 -50.02 -2.89 -13.86
N VAL A 195 -49.38 -1.72 -13.99
CA VAL A 195 -48.04 -1.58 -14.55
C VAL A 195 -46.97 -2.37 -13.78
N SER A 196 -46.99 -2.33 -12.44
CA SER A 196 -46.03 -3.11 -11.64
C SER A 196 -46.28 -4.61 -11.79
N ARG A 197 -47.54 -5.04 -11.92
CA ARG A 197 -47.87 -6.46 -12.16
C ARG A 197 -47.33 -6.96 -13.50
N GLU A 198 -47.46 -6.17 -14.57
CA GLU A 198 -46.90 -6.51 -15.89
C GLU A 198 -45.37 -6.67 -15.82
N LEU A 199 -44.67 -5.74 -15.16
CA LEU A 199 -43.22 -5.83 -14.96
C LEU A 199 -42.80 -7.04 -14.10
N ILE A 200 -43.50 -7.30 -13.00
CA ILE A 200 -43.26 -8.47 -12.15
C ILE A 200 -43.49 -9.76 -12.95
N SER A 201 -44.54 -9.82 -13.78
CA SER A 201 -44.82 -10.98 -14.63
C SER A 201 -43.74 -11.21 -15.70
N ALA A 202 -43.05 -10.15 -16.12
CA ALA A 202 -41.89 -10.20 -17.00
C ALA A 202 -40.57 -10.50 -16.25
N ASN A 203 -40.65 -10.77 -14.94
CA ASN A 203 -39.52 -11.08 -14.06
C ASN A 203 -38.53 -9.90 -13.90
N ALA A 204 -39.03 -8.66 -13.95
CA ALA A 204 -38.25 -7.46 -13.67
C ALA A 204 -37.81 -7.43 -12.20
N LYS A 205 -36.61 -6.92 -11.96
CA LYS A 205 -35.99 -6.85 -10.64
C LYS A 205 -36.01 -5.42 -10.13
N ARG A 206 -36.09 -5.31 -8.81
CA ARG A 206 -35.90 -4.04 -8.11
C ARG A 206 -34.43 -3.62 -8.16
N GLY A 207 -34.20 -2.32 -8.26
CA GLY A 207 -32.88 -1.72 -8.16
C GLY A 207 -32.35 -1.69 -6.73
N ILE A 208 -31.19 -1.04 -6.57
CA ILE A 208 -30.53 -0.86 -5.26
C ILE A 208 -31.26 0.17 -4.39
N ALA A 209 -32.04 1.07 -5.01
CA ALA A 209 -32.83 2.08 -4.32
C ALA A 209 -34.01 1.43 -3.59
N ASN A 210 -33.81 1.07 -2.33
CA ASN A 210 -34.89 0.66 -1.44
C ASN A 210 -35.83 1.87 -1.21
N PRO A 211 -37.16 1.77 -1.41
CA PRO A 211 -38.06 2.94 -1.44
C PRO A 211 -38.24 3.66 -0.09
N ILE A 212 -37.53 3.27 0.97
CA ILE A 212 -37.76 3.75 2.34
C ILE A 212 -36.86 4.95 2.70
N ILE A 213 -35.85 5.27 1.89
CA ILE A 213 -34.95 6.39 2.17
C ILE A 213 -35.30 7.55 1.23
N HIS A 214 -35.70 8.69 1.80
CA HIS A 214 -35.94 9.92 1.04
C HIS A 214 -34.79 10.16 0.05
N LEU A 215 -35.12 10.49 -1.20
CA LEU A 215 -34.17 10.59 -2.32
C LEU A 215 -32.97 11.51 -2.01
N ASP A 216 -33.18 12.53 -1.17
CA ASP A 216 -32.14 13.45 -0.71
C ASP A 216 -31.22 12.82 0.36
N ASP A 217 -31.77 12.00 1.25
CA ASP A 217 -30.97 11.22 2.21
C ASP A 217 -30.19 10.11 1.51
N ALA A 218 -30.77 9.47 0.48
CA ALA A 218 -30.09 8.46 -0.32
C ALA A 218 -28.97 9.08 -1.18
N LYS A 219 -29.21 10.24 -1.80
CA LYS A 219 -28.15 11.01 -2.51
C LYS A 219 -27.05 11.44 -1.55
N ARG A 220 -27.41 11.99 -0.37
CA ARG A 220 -26.43 12.37 0.65
C ARG A 220 -25.65 11.15 1.14
N MET A 221 -26.30 10.02 1.39
CA MET A 221 -25.63 8.77 1.77
C MET A 221 -24.74 8.21 0.67
N VAL A 222 -25.13 8.31 -0.61
CA VAL A 222 -24.33 7.88 -1.75
C VAL A 222 -23.15 8.83 -1.99
N GLU A 223 -23.35 10.15 -1.88
CA GLU A 223 -22.27 11.14 -1.95
C GLU A 223 -21.31 11.02 -0.76
N GLU A 224 -21.83 10.79 0.45
CA GLU A 224 -21.04 10.47 1.64
C GLU A 224 -20.30 9.13 1.47
N TYR A 225 -20.92 8.13 0.86
CA TYR A 225 -20.29 6.86 0.56
C TYR A 225 -19.20 6.99 -0.52
N ILE A 226 -19.45 7.73 -1.60
CA ILE A 226 -18.49 7.99 -2.69
C ILE A 226 -17.33 8.84 -2.17
N SER A 227 -17.60 9.87 -1.36
CA SER A 227 -16.56 10.69 -0.73
C SER A 227 -15.73 9.86 0.24
N ARG A 228 -16.35 9.09 1.15
CA ARG A 228 -15.63 8.11 1.99
C ARG A 228 -14.81 7.13 1.17
N THR A 229 -15.33 6.62 0.05
CA THR A 229 -14.59 5.71 -0.83
C THR A 229 -13.39 6.40 -1.49
N LYS A 230 -13.55 7.66 -1.95
CA LYS A 230 -12.43 8.48 -2.46
C LYS A 230 -11.41 8.79 -1.38
N GLU A 231 -11.84 9.05 -0.15
CA GLU A 231 -10.96 9.30 1.00
C GLU A 231 -10.23 8.04 1.47
N ILE A 232 -10.85 6.85 1.35
CA ILE A 232 -10.21 5.56 1.66
C ILE A 232 -9.24 5.13 0.55
N ASN A 233 -9.59 5.35 -0.72
CA ASN A 233 -8.76 4.92 -1.85
C ASN A 233 -7.48 5.76 -2.01
N LYS A 234 -7.49 7.05 -1.64
CA LYS A 234 -6.31 7.93 -1.69
C LYS A 234 -5.11 7.39 -0.88
N PRO A 235 -5.22 7.15 0.45
CA PRO A 235 -4.12 6.60 1.22
C PRO A 235 -3.77 5.17 0.78
N GLN A 236 -4.75 4.37 0.37
CA GLN A 236 -4.51 3.01 -0.10
C GLN A 236 -3.68 2.97 -1.39
N MET A 237 -3.95 3.87 -2.34
CA MET A 237 -3.16 4.01 -3.56
C MET A 237 -1.73 4.45 -3.22
N LEU A 238 -1.56 5.43 -2.33
CA LEU A 238 -0.25 5.88 -1.89
C LEU A 238 0.57 4.74 -1.26
N VAL A 239 -0.05 3.95 -0.37
CA VAL A 239 0.60 2.78 0.25
C VAL A 239 0.96 1.73 -0.81
N ALA A 240 0.06 1.39 -1.73
CA ALA A 240 0.34 0.43 -2.80
C ALA A 240 1.51 0.89 -3.70
N THR A 241 1.52 2.17 -4.09
CA THR A 241 2.59 2.75 -4.90
C THR A 241 3.92 2.74 -4.14
N LEU A 242 3.92 3.14 -2.86
CA LEU A 242 5.13 3.08 -2.02
C LEU A 242 5.66 1.65 -1.95
N ILE A 243 4.78 0.67 -1.73
CA ILE A 243 5.16 -0.75 -1.69
C ILE A 243 5.81 -1.17 -2.99
N ALA A 244 5.18 -0.89 -4.13
CA ALA A 244 5.71 -1.22 -5.46
C ALA A 244 7.08 -0.57 -5.71
N THR A 245 7.27 0.69 -5.29
CA THR A 245 8.55 1.38 -5.49
C THR A 245 9.67 0.78 -4.64
N VAL A 246 9.40 0.42 -3.38
CA VAL A 246 10.39 -0.16 -2.48
C VAL A 246 10.76 -1.58 -2.91
N THR A 247 9.78 -2.42 -3.27
CA THR A 247 10.05 -3.79 -3.74
C THR A 247 10.75 -3.79 -5.10
N PHE A 248 10.37 -2.88 -6.00
CA PHE A 248 11.08 -2.69 -7.27
C PHE A 248 12.55 -2.28 -7.04
N ALA A 249 12.82 -1.38 -6.10
CA ALA A 249 14.20 -1.01 -5.75
C ALA A 249 14.97 -2.19 -5.14
N ALA A 250 14.31 -2.96 -4.27
CA ALA A 250 14.88 -4.14 -3.61
C ALA A 250 15.29 -5.24 -4.61
N ALA A 251 14.58 -5.37 -5.73
CA ALA A 251 14.93 -6.29 -6.81
C ALA A 251 16.32 -6.02 -7.45
N PHE A 252 16.79 -4.78 -7.44
CA PHE A 252 18.13 -4.39 -7.95
C PHE A 252 19.18 -4.20 -6.85
N GLN A 253 18.75 -4.04 -5.60
CA GLN A 253 19.63 -3.89 -4.43
C GLN A 253 19.58 -5.15 -3.58
N VAL A 254 19.95 -6.28 -4.19
CA VAL A 254 19.72 -7.57 -3.56
C VAL A 254 20.64 -7.76 -2.33
N PRO A 255 20.09 -8.08 -1.14
CA PRO A 255 20.86 -8.32 0.07
C PRO A 255 21.78 -9.53 -0.12
N GLY A 256 23.07 -9.35 0.17
CA GLY A 256 24.11 -10.34 -0.08
C GLY A 256 25.14 -9.91 -1.12
N GLY A 257 24.77 -9.04 -2.06
CA GLY A 257 25.62 -8.60 -3.17
C GLY A 257 25.74 -9.62 -4.30
N TYR A 258 26.51 -9.25 -5.31
CA TYR A 258 26.69 -10.02 -6.55
C TYR A 258 28.07 -10.68 -6.59
N GLN A 259 28.12 -11.89 -7.14
CA GLN A 259 29.35 -12.52 -7.60
C GLN A 259 29.84 -11.84 -8.88
N SER A 260 31.09 -12.06 -9.28
CA SER A 260 31.70 -11.52 -10.50
C SER A 260 30.94 -11.86 -11.79
N GLU A 261 30.09 -12.90 -11.77
CA GLU A 261 29.22 -13.30 -12.88
C GLU A 261 27.80 -12.67 -12.82
N GLY A 262 27.55 -11.73 -11.90
CA GLY A 262 26.24 -11.10 -11.71
C GLY A 262 25.20 -11.98 -10.99
N ARG A 263 25.59 -13.15 -10.47
CA ARG A 263 24.72 -14.03 -9.65
C ARG A 263 24.76 -13.62 -8.18
N ALA A 264 23.61 -13.63 -7.51
CA ALA A 264 23.54 -13.30 -6.09
C ALA A 264 24.28 -14.33 -5.23
N THR A 265 25.14 -13.88 -4.31
CA THR A 265 26.07 -14.74 -3.55
C THR A 265 25.35 -15.74 -2.62
N LEU A 266 24.10 -15.47 -2.26
CA LEU A 266 23.31 -16.24 -1.28
C LEU A 266 22.13 -16.99 -1.92
N ALA A 267 22.10 -17.12 -3.25
CA ALA A 267 20.97 -17.65 -4.04
C ALA A 267 20.43 -19.03 -3.60
N ARG A 268 21.27 -19.87 -2.97
CA ARG A 268 20.88 -21.22 -2.52
C ARG A 268 20.32 -21.27 -1.09
N LYS A 269 20.32 -20.15 -0.36
CA LYS A 269 19.84 -20.12 1.03
C LYS A 269 18.34 -19.90 1.08
N ALA A 270 17.67 -20.65 1.97
CA ALA A 270 16.23 -20.53 2.20
C ALA A 270 15.80 -19.09 2.52
N ALA A 271 16.55 -18.36 3.36
CA ALA A 271 16.24 -16.97 3.71
C ALA A 271 16.31 -16.01 2.50
N PHE A 272 17.25 -16.23 1.58
CA PHE A 272 17.37 -15.44 0.36
C PHE A 272 16.25 -15.79 -0.64
N GLN A 273 15.91 -17.07 -0.78
CA GLN A 273 14.78 -17.50 -1.61
C GLN A 273 13.45 -16.98 -1.08
N ALA A 274 13.26 -16.98 0.24
CA ALA A 274 12.10 -16.38 0.89
C ALA A 274 12.03 -14.87 0.64
N PHE A 275 13.16 -14.14 0.74
CA PHE A 275 13.24 -12.73 0.38
C PHE A 275 12.76 -12.48 -1.05
N VAL A 276 13.38 -13.13 -2.05
CA VAL A 276 13.05 -12.90 -3.47
C VAL A 276 11.59 -13.26 -3.78
N LEU A 277 11.10 -14.38 -3.24
CA LEU A 277 9.73 -14.83 -3.47
C LEU A 277 8.70 -13.87 -2.87
N THR A 278 8.90 -13.45 -1.62
CA THR A 278 7.97 -12.55 -0.93
C THR A 278 8.01 -11.13 -1.49
N ASP A 279 9.18 -10.67 -1.91
CA ASP A 279 9.34 -9.39 -2.61
C ASP A 279 8.62 -9.39 -3.97
N ALA A 280 8.73 -10.48 -4.75
CA ALA A 280 8.00 -10.64 -6.01
C ALA A 280 6.47 -10.68 -5.82
N ILE A 281 5.99 -11.35 -4.76
CA ILE A 281 4.55 -11.36 -4.40
C ILE A 281 4.10 -9.95 -4.03
N ALA A 282 4.86 -9.24 -3.19
CA ALA A 282 4.56 -7.88 -2.78
C ALA A 282 4.50 -6.92 -3.98
N LEU A 283 5.46 -7.02 -4.91
CA LEU A 283 5.48 -6.25 -6.15
C LEU A 283 4.29 -6.56 -7.06
N SER A 284 3.99 -7.84 -7.28
CA SER A 284 2.90 -8.25 -8.18
C SER A 284 1.53 -7.80 -7.65
N CYS A 285 1.26 -8.01 -6.36
CA CYS A 285 0.02 -7.61 -5.72
C CYS A 285 -0.14 -6.08 -5.67
N SER A 286 0.92 -5.34 -5.34
CA SER A 286 0.89 -3.87 -5.29
C SER A 286 0.74 -3.23 -6.67
N MET A 287 1.45 -3.73 -7.69
CA MET A 287 1.33 -3.23 -9.07
C MET A 287 -0.08 -3.47 -9.63
N THR A 288 -0.67 -4.64 -9.34
CA THR A 288 -2.06 -4.94 -9.71
C THR A 288 -3.04 -4.01 -9.00
N ALA A 289 -2.83 -3.72 -7.70
CA ALA A 289 -3.66 -2.79 -6.95
C ALA A 289 -3.56 -1.36 -7.50
N VAL A 290 -2.36 -0.89 -7.87
CA VAL A 290 -2.15 0.43 -8.50
C VAL A 290 -2.85 0.49 -9.86
N PHE A 291 -2.69 -0.52 -10.70
CA PHE A 291 -3.30 -0.59 -12.03
C PHE A 291 -4.84 -0.55 -11.96
N LEU A 292 -5.43 -1.35 -11.06
CA LEU A 292 -6.89 -1.34 -10.85
C LEU A 292 -7.37 0.02 -10.32
N ASN A 293 -6.65 0.63 -9.37
CA ASN A 293 -6.96 1.98 -8.89
C ASN A 293 -6.86 3.06 -9.98
N PHE A 294 -5.94 2.93 -10.91
CA PHE A 294 -5.79 3.86 -12.04
C PHE A 294 -6.90 3.72 -13.08
N ILE A 295 -7.32 2.49 -13.38
CA ILE A 295 -8.39 2.23 -14.35
C ILE A 295 -9.78 2.54 -13.80
N MET A 296 -9.97 2.37 -12.49
CA MET A 296 -11.28 2.57 -11.85
C MET A 296 -11.95 3.92 -12.21
N PRO A 297 -11.25 5.07 -12.17
CA PRO A 297 -11.82 6.36 -12.60
C PRO A 297 -12.01 6.51 -14.11
N LEU A 298 -11.23 5.80 -14.94
CA LEU A 298 -11.21 5.96 -16.40
C LEU A 298 -12.38 5.25 -17.09
N LEU A 299 -12.82 4.12 -16.55
CA LEU A 299 -14.01 3.44 -17.02
C LEU A 299 -15.22 4.04 -16.31
N ARG A 300 -16.09 4.74 -17.07
CA ARG A 300 -17.35 5.38 -16.63
C ARG A 300 -18.43 4.39 -16.11
N GLY A 301 -18.02 3.24 -15.56
CA GLY A 301 -18.90 2.19 -15.04
C GLY A 301 -18.98 2.16 -13.52
N ARG A 302 -20.09 1.64 -12.98
CA ARG A 302 -20.25 1.37 -11.54
C ARG A 302 -19.38 0.17 -11.17
N TRP A 303 -18.29 0.40 -10.45
CA TRP A 303 -17.49 -0.71 -9.92
C TRP A 303 -18.19 -1.34 -8.72
N PRO A 304 -18.37 -2.67 -8.72
CA PRO A 304 -19.00 -3.32 -7.59
C PRO A 304 -18.13 -3.17 -6.35
N LEU A 305 -18.77 -2.99 -5.19
CA LEU A 305 -18.17 -3.03 -3.84
C LEU A 305 -17.15 -4.16 -3.64
N LYS A 306 -17.36 -5.29 -4.33
CA LYS A 306 -16.46 -6.44 -4.37
C LYS A 306 -15.09 -6.11 -4.94
N THR A 307 -15.00 -5.27 -5.98
CA THR A 307 -13.73 -4.86 -6.59
C THR A 307 -12.91 -3.98 -5.64
N ILE A 308 -13.56 -3.05 -4.92
CA ILE A 308 -12.89 -2.22 -3.91
C ILE A 308 -12.31 -3.09 -2.79
N ARG A 309 -13.12 -4.03 -2.26
CA ARG A 309 -12.64 -5.00 -1.26
C ARG A 309 -11.50 -5.87 -1.79
N PHE A 310 -11.57 -6.28 -3.05
CA PHE A 310 -10.50 -7.06 -3.69
C PHE A 310 -9.18 -6.28 -3.75
N VAL A 311 -9.23 -5.00 -4.13
CA VAL A 311 -8.05 -4.12 -4.13
C VAL A 311 -7.50 -3.95 -2.70
N ALA A 312 -8.36 -3.80 -1.69
CA ALA A 312 -7.96 -3.75 -0.27
C ALA A 312 -7.20 -5.01 0.17
N ILE A 313 -7.72 -6.18 -0.17
CA ILE A 313 -7.08 -7.47 0.13
C ILE A 313 -5.71 -7.56 -0.56
N LEU A 314 -5.59 -7.16 -1.83
CA LEU A 314 -4.31 -7.15 -2.54
C LEU A 314 -3.27 -6.27 -1.85
N THR A 315 -3.65 -5.06 -1.42
CA THR A 315 -2.74 -4.19 -0.65
C THR A 315 -2.34 -4.78 0.69
N LEU A 316 -3.27 -5.43 1.40
CA LEU A 316 -2.95 -6.08 2.68
C LEU A 316 -1.96 -7.23 2.50
N VAL A 317 -2.19 -8.08 1.49
CA VAL A 317 -1.26 -9.16 1.14
C VAL A 317 0.12 -8.58 0.77
N ALA A 318 0.16 -7.50 0.00
CA ALA A 318 1.40 -6.83 -0.36
C ALA A 318 2.15 -6.26 0.86
N MET A 319 1.43 -5.67 1.84
CA MET A 319 2.03 -5.18 3.09
C MET A 319 2.65 -6.31 3.91
N VAL A 320 1.93 -7.42 4.09
CA VAL A 320 2.45 -8.58 4.85
C VAL A 320 3.64 -9.20 4.14
N ALA A 321 3.56 -9.39 2.82
CA ALA A 321 4.65 -9.94 2.03
C ALA A 321 5.89 -9.03 2.07
N MET A 322 5.72 -7.71 1.99
CA MET A 322 6.80 -6.74 2.15
C MET A 322 7.45 -6.82 3.54
N LEU A 323 6.67 -6.97 4.61
CA LEU A 323 7.23 -7.10 5.96
C LEU A 323 8.09 -8.36 6.08
N VAL A 324 7.62 -9.48 5.53
CA VAL A 324 8.39 -10.72 5.50
C VAL A 324 9.65 -10.57 4.67
N ALA A 325 9.57 -9.92 3.50
CA ALA A 325 10.73 -9.61 2.67
C ALA A 325 11.73 -8.75 3.45
N PHE A 326 11.27 -7.71 4.14
CA PHE A 326 12.16 -6.85 4.94
C PHE A 326 12.90 -7.63 6.03
N VAL A 327 12.20 -8.46 6.80
CA VAL A 327 12.82 -9.31 7.85
C VAL A 327 13.79 -10.32 7.25
N ALA A 328 13.42 -10.97 6.15
CA ALA A 328 14.29 -11.91 5.45
C ALA A 328 15.56 -11.21 4.91
N GLY A 329 15.41 -10.00 4.36
CA GLY A 329 16.52 -9.17 3.88
C GLY A 329 17.48 -8.77 5.00
N LEU A 330 16.96 -8.32 6.15
CA LEU A 330 17.77 -8.02 7.33
C LEU A 330 18.52 -9.25 7.83
N TYR A 331 17.86 -10.41 7.89
CA TYR A 331 18.49 -11.66 8.30
C TYR A 331 19.64 -12.05 7.36
N VAL A 332 19.42 -11.95 6.05
CA VAL A 332 20.45 -12.21 5.03
C VAL A 332 21.64 -11.25 5.19
N GLN A 333 21.38 -9.98 5.51
CA GLN A 333 22.41 -8.96 5.69
C GLN A 333 23.24 -9.16 6.97
N GLN A 334 22.60 -9.41 8.12
CA GLN A 334 23.30 -9.77 9.36
C GLN A 334 24.11 -11.07 9.19
N TRP A 335 23.56 -12.04 8.45
CA TRP A 335 24.26 -13.30 8.19
C TRP A 335 25.55 -13.08 7.39
N LYS A 336 25.55 -12.14 6.43
CA LYS A 336 26.75 -11.74 5.69
C LYS A 336 27.79 -11.08 6.60
N GLU A 337 27.38 -10.19 7.50
CA GLU A 337 28.29 -9.52 8.45
C GLU A 337 28.91 -10.53 9.43
N LEU A 338 28.12 -11.43 10.00
CA LEU A 338 28.60 -12.49 10.89
C LEU A 338 29.54 -13.46 10.18
N PHE A 339 29.26 -13.84 8.93
CA PHE A 339 30.13 -14.72 8.15
C PHE A 339 31.42 -14.00 7.72
N SER A 340 31.34 -12.71 7.36
CA SER A 340 32.54 -11.90 7.07
C SER A 340 33.42 -11.74 8.30
N SER A 341 32.82 -11.47 9.47
CA SER A 341 33.52 -11.35 10.75
C SER A 341 34.10 -12.70 11.18
N GLY A 342 33.36 -13.79 10.97
CA GLY A 342 33.82 -15.16 11.22
C GLY A 342 34.99 -15.55 10.31
N ASN A 343 34.94 -15.22 9.03
CA ASN A 343 36.05 -15.46 8.10
C ASN A 343 37.26 -14.59 8.42
N VAL A 344 37.08 -13.33 8.85
CA VAL A 344 38.17 -12.47 9.33
C VAL A 344 38.76 -13.03 10.62
N LEU A 345 37.95 -13.56 11.54
CA LEU A 345 38.42 -14.21 12.77
C LEU A 345 39.14 -15.52 12.48
N ILE A 346 38.67 -16.33 11.52
CA ILE A 346 39.33 -17.56 11.08
C ILE A 346 40.62 -17.23 10.33
N ALA A 347 40.62 -16.23 9.45
CA ALA A 347 41.81 -15.77 8.75
C ALA A 347 42.83 -15.15 9.72
N SER A 348 42.38 -14.37 10.70
CA SER A 348 43.23 -13.83 11.77
C SER A 348 43.75 -14.94 12.67
N ARG A 349 42.93 -15.94 13.01
CA ARG A 349 43.35 -17.12 13.79
C ARG A 349 44.35 -17.95 13.00
N ASN A 350 44.14 -18.16 11.70
CA ASN A 350 45.05 -18.91 10.83
C ASN A 350 46.35 -18.13 10.60
N ALA A 351 46.30 -16.81 10.45
CA ALA A 351 47.46 -15.94 10.40
C ALA A 351 48.21 -15.92 11.73
N LEU A 352 47.51 -15.97 12.86
CA LEU A 352 48.10 -16.04 14.20
C LEU A 352 48.67 -17.43 14.50
N ILE A 353 48.07 -18.50 13.98
CA ILE A 353 48.63 -19.87 14.01
C ILE A 353 49.84 -19.97 13.10
N SER A 354 49.81 -19.40 11.89
CA SER A 354 50.94 -19.34 10.98
C SER A 354 52.09 -18.50 11.55
N SER A 355 51.79 -17.34 12.15
CA SER A 355 52.76 -16.52 12.89
C SER A 355 53.26 -17.22 14.14
N ARG A 356 52.42 -17.97 14.87
CA ARG A 356 52.83 -18.77 16.03
C ARG A 356 53.69 -19.95 15.63
N ASN A 357 53.43 -20.61 14.50
CA ASN A 357 54.25 -21.69 13.98
C ASN A 357 55.58 -21.15 13.45
N ALA A 358 55.57 -20.06 12.68
CA ALA A 358 56.77 -19.35 12.25
C ALA A 358 57.60 -18.85 13.45
N ASN A 359 56.95 -18.33 14.49
CA ASN A 359 57.59 -17.97 15.75
C ASN A 359 58.05 -19.20 16.53
N ALA A 360 57.36 -20.34 16.48
CA ALA A 360 57.81 -21.58 17.13
C ALA A 360 59.04 -22.17 16.43
N ASP A 361 59.14 -22.05 15.11
CA ASP A 361 60.30 -22.43 14.32
C ASP A 361 61.47 -21.45 14.57
N LEU A 362 61.20 -20.13 14.58
CA LEU A 362 62.15 -19.10 15.00
C LEU A 362 62.58 -19.24 16.47
N ILE A 363 61.70 -19.69 17.36
CA ILE A 363 62.00 -19.96 18.77
C ILE A 363 62.77 -21.27 18.88
N LYS A 364 62.54 -22.30 18.05
CA LYS A 364 63.39 -23.50 18.00
C LYS A 364 64.80 -23.18 17.52
N GLU A 365 64.91 -22.39 16.46
CA GLU A 365 66.18 -21.89 15.93
C GLU A 365 66.88 -20.99 16.95
N ARG A 366 66.17 -20.05 17.57
CA ARG A 366 66.70 -19.20 18.64
C ARG A 366 66.97 -19.96 19.94
N THR A 367 66.26 -21.03 20.29
CA THR A 367 66.54 -21.83 21.50
C THR A 367 67.67 -22.83 21.29
N ALA A 368 67.89 -23.29 20.06
CA ALA A 368 69.14 -23.95 19.66
C ALA A 368 70.32 -22.97 19.81
N LEU A 369 70.20 -21.76 19.25
CA LEU A 369 71.18 -20.67 19.42
C LEU A 369 71.32 -20.22 20.89
N ILE A 370 70.25 -20.21 21.69
CA ILE A 370 70.29 -19.83 23.12
C ILE A 370 70.83 -20.97 23.99
N LYS A 371 70.74 -22.24 23.57
CA LYS A 371 71.48 -23.33 24.22
C LYS A 371 72.98 -23.25 23.94
N GLU A 372 73.36 -22.75 22.76
CA GLU A 372 74.75 -22.51 22.37
C GLU A 372 75.33 -21.22 22.99
N VAL A 373 74.48 -20.22 23.27
CA VAL A 373 74.84 -18.94 23.92
C VAL A 373 74.66 -18.99 25.46
N LYS A 374 74.14 -20.10 26.02
CA LYS A 374 73.87 -20.24 27.46
C LYS A 374 75.09 -20.43 28.35
N GLU A 375 76.30 -20.37 27.83
CA GLU A 375 77.50 -20.31 28.67
C GLU A 375 78.06 -18.91 28.88
N GLU A 376 77.61 -17.87 28.17
CA GLU A 376 78.15 -16.52 28.38
C GLU A 376 77.06 -15.44 28.33
N ASN A 377 76.74 -14.89 29.52
CA ASN A 377 76.09 -13.58 29.74
C ASN A 377 74.55 -13.46 29.76
N LEU A 378 73.87 -14.19 30.65
CA LEU A 378 72.45 -13.96 31.01
C LEU A 378 72.23 -13.30 32.39
N ASN A 379 73.11 -12.38 32.81
CA ASN A 379 72.90 -11.58 34.03
C ASN A 379 72.78 -10.06 33.78
N LEU A 380 72.82 -9.59 32.52
CA LEU A 380 72.94 -8.15 32.21
C LEU A 380 71.78 -7.51 31.42
N VAL A 381 70.73 -8.25 31.03
CA VAL A 381 69.63 -7.69 30.20
C VAL A 381 68.26 -7.62 30.91
N LEU A 382 68.11 -8.22 32.10
CA LEU A 382 66.84 -8.27 32.82
C LEU A 382 66.53 -7.07 33.76
N GLU A 383 67.40 -6.06 33.80
CA GLU A 383 67.19 -4.86 34.64
C GLU A 383 66.55 -3.65 33.94
N GLY A 384 66.27 -3.69 32.64
CA GLY A 384 66.02 -2.45 31.89
C GLY A 384 64.58 -2.04 31.54
N ILE A 385 63.57 -2.92 31.55
CA ILE A 385 62.32 -2.64 30.80
C ILE A 385 61.04 -2.82 31.65
N PRO A 386 60.56 -1.75 32.31
CA PRO A 386 59.34 -1.77 33.13
C PRO A 386 58.05 -2.15 32.38
N THR A 387 57.98 -1.94 31.07
CA THR A 387 56.77 -2.19 30.26
C THR A 387 56.48 -3.68 30.06
N LEU A 388 57.52 -4.52 30.02
CA LEU A 388 57.37 -5.97 29.88
C LEU A 388 56.88 -6.61 31.19
N LYS A 389 57.46 -6.19 32.33
CA LYS A 389 57.04 -6.66 33.67
C LYS A 389 55.58 -6.34 33.98
N ASN A 390 55.12 -5.13 33.62
CA ASN A 390 53.70 -4.77 33.74
C ASN A 390 52.79 -5.72 32.96
N THR A 391 53.19 -6.16 31.78
CA THR A 391 52.38 -7.06 30.95
C THR A 391 52.29 -8.46 31.55
N ILE A 392 53.37 -8.96 32.15
CA ILE A 392 53.43 -10.26 32.83
C ILE A 392 52.49 -10.29 34.04
N LEU A 393 52.52 -9.26 34.89
CA LEU A 393 51.68 -9.18 36.09
C LEU A 393 50.17 -9.17 35.77
N HIS A 394 49.74 -8.42 34.74
CA HIS A 394 48.34 -8.41 34.31
C HIS A 394 47.90 -9.75 33.69
N LEU A 395 48.82 -10.50 33.07
CA LEU A 395 48.55 -11.84 32.54
C LEU A 395 48.45 -12.86 33.67
N ALA A 396 49.36 -12.82 34.64
CA ALA A 396 49.32 -13.66 35.84
C ALA A 396 47.98 -13.50 36.58
N ALA A 397 47.55 -12.26 36.83
CA ALA A 397 46.28 -11.95 37.47
C ALA A 397 45.04 -12.39 36.68
N LYS A 398 45.13 -12.46 35.34
CA LYS A 398 44.04 -12.97 34.49
C LYS A 398 43.94 -14.50 34.56
N VAL A 399 45.08 -15.19 34.60
CA VAL A 399 45.14 -16.65 34.66
C VAL A 399 44.83 -17.17 36.07
N GLY A 400 45.09 -16.36 37.11
CA GLY A 400 44.90 -16.75 38.52
C GLY A 400 46.14 -17.41 39.14
N ASP A 401 47.30 -17.23 38.51
CA ASP A 401 48.57 -17.79 38.98
C ASP A 401 49.11 -16.97 40.15
N ARG A 402 48.85 -17.46 41.38
CA ARG A 402 49.28 -16.79 42.62
C ARG A 402 50.80 -16.77 42.74
N ASP A 403 51.48 -17.86 42.41
CA ASP A 403 52.91 -18.01 42.66
C ASP A 403 53.71 -17.04 41.78
N MET A 404 53.31 -16.87 40.53
CA MET A 404 53.91 -15.88 39.63
C MET A 404 53.60 -14.43 40.05
N VAL A 405 52.43 -14.16 40.65
CA VAL A 405 52.11 -12.84 41.23
C VAL A 405 52.94 -12.58 42.48
N GLU A 406 53.17 -13.59 43.32
CA GLU A 406 53.98 -13.53 44.54
C GLU A 406 55.47 -13.33 44.22
N GLU A 407 56.02 -14.08 43.26
CA GLU A 407 57.41 -13.93 42.81
C GLU A 407 57.69 -12.54 42.22
N GLU A 408 56.74 -11.98 41.45
CA GLU A 408 56.87 -10.62 40.94
C GLU A 408 56.70 -9.57 42.04
N TYR A 409 55.86 -9.84 43.05
CA TYR A 409 55.62 -8.94 44.19
C TYR A 409 56.87 -8.72 45.06
N ASP A 410 57.63 -9.79 45.33
CA ASP A 410 58.81 -9.73 46.21
C ASP A 410 60.02 -9.01 45.57
N LYS A 411 59.94 -8.61 44.29
CA LYS A 411 60.98 -7.85 43.60
C LYS A 411 60.84 -6.35 43.93
N LYS A 412 61.94 -5.72 44.37
CA LYS A 412 62.12 -4.37 45.01
C LYS A 412 61.41 -3.13 44.39
N TYR A 413 60.64 -3.24 43.31
CA TYR A 413 59.99 -2.13 42.59
C TYR A 413 58.46 -2.30 42.41
N CYS A 414 57.83 -3.23 43.12
CA CYS A 414 56.50 -3.73 42.73
C CYS A 414 55.30 -2.84 43.06
N GLU A 415 55.40 -1.93 44.03
CA GLU A 415 54.28 -1.05 44.42
C GLU A 415 53.86 -0.10 43.29
N SER A 416 54.85 0.40 42.53
CA SER A 416 54.57 1.19 41.33
C SER A 416 53.98 0.36 40.19
N LEU A 417 54.19 -0.96 40.14
CA LEU A 417 53.65 -1.82 39.07
C LEU A 417 52.19 -2.18 39.31
N LEU A 418 51.79 -2.45 40.56
CA LEU A 418 50.41 -2.83 40.87
C LEU A 418 49.40 -1.69 40.63
N THR A 419 49.85 -0.44 40.68
CA THR A 419 49.03 0.75 40.38
C THR A 419 48.98 1.10 38.89
N LYS A 420 49.78 0.42 38.03
CA LYS A 420 49.76 0.66 36.58
C LYS A 420 48.47 0.15 35.96
N LYS A 421 47.99 0.95 35.03
CA LYS A 421 46.70 0.77 34.37
C LYS A 421 46.92 0.33 32.91
N LYS A 422 46.18 -0.65 32.42
CA LYS A 422 46.19 -1.10 31.01
C LYS A 422 45.24 -0.25 30.14
N SER A 423 44.97 -0.69 28.91
CA SER A 423 44.19 0.01 27.87
C SER A 423 42.74 0.40 28.25
N LYS A 424 42.13 -0.24 29.25
CA LYS A 424 40.82 0.16 29.83
C LYS A 424 40.93 0.86 31.19
N ARG A 425 42.14 1.33 31.51
CA ARG A 425 42.56 1.82 32.82
C ARG A 425 42.43 0.80 33.98
N ASP A 426 42.26 -0.48 33.68
CA ASP A 426 42.21 -1.57 34.66
C ASP A 426 43.61 -1.84 35.25
N THR A 427 43.69 -2.05 36.57
CA THR A 427 44.87 -2.61 37.23
C THR A 427 44.84 -4.14 37.20
N ALA A 428 45.96 -4.80 37.53
CA ALA A 428 46.01 -6.26 37.68
C ALA A 428 44.92 -6.76 38.66
N LEU A 429 44.63 -5.99 39.72
CA LEU A 429 43.58 -6.31 40.69
C LEU A 429 42.17 -6.24 40.10
N HIS A 430 41.86 -5.25 39.25
CA HIS A 430 40.55 -5.19 38.56
C HIS A 430 40.33 -6.43 37.71
N ILE A 431 41.38 -6.93 37.05
CA ILE A 431 41.31 -8.13 36.21
C ILE A 431 41.08 -9.37 37.07
N ALA A 432 41.86 -9.56 38.14
CA ALA A 432 41.70 -10.71 39.04
C ALA A 432 40.30 -10.75 39.67
N ALA A 433 39.79 -9.60 40.09
CA ALA A 433 38.48 -9.49 40.73
C ALA A 433 37.30 -9.68 39.75
N ARG A 434 37.42 -9.17 38.52
CA ARG A 434 36.46 -9.40 37.42
C ARG A 434 36.35 -10.88 37.02
N VAL A 435 37.45 -11.63 37.13
CA VAL A 435 37.47 -13.06 36.80
C VAL A 435 37.08 -13.94 38.01
N GLY A 436 37.12 -13.37 39.23
CA GLY A 436 36.76 -14.08 40.46
C GLY A 436 37.90 -14.89 41.09
N HIS A 437 39.17 -14.58 40.78
CA HIS A 437 40.33 -15.28 41.32
C HIS A 437 40.62 -14.88 42.78
N LEU A 438 39.87 -15.49 43.71
CA LEU A 438 39.89 -15.17 45.14
C LEU A 438 41.28 -15.24 45.77
N SER A 439 42.12 -16.21 45.39
CA SER A 439 43.47 -16.40 45.92
C SER A 439 44.40 -15.22 45.60
N VAL A 440 44.37 -14.75 44.35
CA VAL A 440 45.16 -13.59 43.89
C VAL A 440 44.64 -12.30 44.50
N VAL A 441 43.31 -12.15 44.60
CA VAL A 441 42.71 -10.96 45.23
C VAL A 441 43.06 -10.90 46.71
N ASN A 442 42.94 -12.01 47.45
CA ASN A 442 43.30 -12.07 48.88
C ASN A 442 44.77 -11.71 49.11
N PHE A 443 45.68 -12.29 48.31
CA PHE A 443 47.10 -12.01 48.42
C PHE A 443 47.42 -10.53 48.22
N VAL A 444 46.92 -9.91 47.14
CA VAL A 444 47.17 -8.49 46.85
C VAL A 444 46.54 -7.58 47.91
N VAL A 445 45.33 -7.90 48.39
CA VAL A 445 44.65 -7.14 49.44
C VAL A 445 45.40 -7.23 50.77
N GLU A 446 45.81 -8.41 51.20
CA GLU A 446 46.57 -8.60 52.45
C GLU A 446 47.90 -7.88 52.44
N LYS A 447 48.63 -7.98 51.32
CA LYS A 447 49.89 -7.27 51.14
C LYS A 447 49.69 -5.76 51.11
N SER A 448 48.62 -5.26 50.47
CA SER A 448 48.30 -3.82 50.47
C SER A 448 47.99 -3.27 51.86
N ILE A 449 47.39 -4.07 52.75
CA ILE A 449 47.10 -3.67 54.13
C ILE A 449 48.37 -3.70 54.98
N SER A 450 49.25 -4.70 54.81
CA SER A 450 50.51 -4.82 55.57
C SER A 450 51.49 -3.66 55.37
N VAL A 451 51.48 -3.03 54.18
CA VAL A 451 52.32 -1.86 53.86
C VAL A 451 51.81 -0.58 54.55
N SER A 452 50.50 -0.46 54.77
CA SER A 452 49.89 0.67 55.48
C SER A 452 50.24 0.73 56.98
N THR A 453 50.63 -0.40 57.59
CA THR A 453 51.02 -0.48 59.00
C THR A 453 52.47 -0.07 59.30
N SER A 454 53.28 0.22 58.28
CA SER A 454 54.68 0.65 58.44
C SER A 454 54.94 2.12 58.09
N ILE A 455 53.89 2.94 57.95
CA ILE A 455 54.01 4.38 57.68
C ILE A 455 53.35 5.16 58.83
N ASP A 456 54.13 6.07 59.42
CA ASP A 456 53.79 6.82 60.62
C ASP A 456 52.44 7.54 60.56
N ILE A 457 51.74 7.42 61.69
CA ILE A 457 50.45 8.01 62.01
C ILE A 457 50.62 9.52 62.12
N GLU A 458 50.36 10.28 61.04
CA GLU A 458 49.96 11.70 61.17
C GLU A 458 49.33 12.34 59.90
N GLN A 459 49.07 11.58 58.82
CA GLN A 459 48.36 12.06 57.61
C GLN A 459 47.16 11.19 57.22
N VAL A 460 46.48 10.62 58.22
CA VAL A 460 45.49 9.53 58.05
C VAL A 460 44.08 10.03 57.76
N GLY A 461 43.94 10.97 56.82
CA GLY A 461 42.65 11.41 56.29
C GLY A 461 42.41 11.11 54.82
N LYS A 462 43.46 10.92 54.00
CA LYS A 462 43.30 10.94 52.53
C LYS A 462 44.21 10.01 51.71
N GLN A 463 45.13 9.22 52.29
CA GLN A 463 46.14 8.51 51.48
C GLN A 463 46.30 7.00 51.69
N THR A 464 45.58 6.33 52.59
CA THR A 464 45.91 4.93 52.98
C THR A 464 45.09 3.81 52.31
N ASN A 465 44.57 3.99 51.08
CA ASN A 465 44.01 2.88 50.28
C ASN A 465 44.25 3.07 48.78
N HIS A 466 45.44 3.53 48.39
CA HIS A 466 45.68 4.02 47.03
C HIS A 466 45.36 2.96 45.97
N ILE A 467 45.63 1.66 46.20
CA ILE A 467 45.43 0.64 45.15
C ILE A 467 43.99 0.17 44.99
N LEU A 468 43.26 0.07 46.10
CA LEU A 468 41.86 -0.39 46.14
C LEU A 468 40.89 0.69 45.65
N THR A 469 41.26 1.96 45.87
CA THR A 469 40.49 3.14 45.44
C THR A 469 40.77 3.54 43.99
N ILE A 470 41.69 2.85 43.29
CA ILE A 470 41.91 3.12 41.88
C ILE A 470 40.63 2.84 41.10
N GLN A 471 40.19 3.83 40.35
CA GLN A 471 39.09 3.71 39.42
C GLN A 471 39.58 3.43 37.99
N ASN A 472 38.85 2.58 37.28
CA ASN A 472 39.10 2.31 35.86
C ASN A 472 38.54 3.43 34.95
N GLN A 473 38.47 3.20 33.63
CA GLN A 473 38.03 4.23 32.67
C GLN A 473 36.55 4.64 32.86
N ARG A 474 35.72 3.81 33.51
CA ARG A 474 34.30 4.09 33.80
C ARG A 474 34.07 4.62 35.22
N SER A 475 35.14 5.05 35.86
CA SER A 475 35.19 5.39 37.28
C SER A 475 34.78 4.24 38.23
N ASN A 476 34.78 2.98 37.77
CA ASN A 476 34.48 1.81 38.60
C ASN A 476 35.68 1.47 39.49
N THR A 477 35.43 1.25 40.78
CA THR A 477 36.38 0.59 41.69
C THR A 477 36.33 -0.92 41.51
N VAL A 478 37.29 -1.64 42.10
CA VAL A 478 37.31 -3.12 42.11
C VAL A 478 35.98 -3.69 42.63
N LEU A 479 35.34 -3.05 43.62
CA LEU A 479 34.05 -3.50 44.18
C LEU A 479 32.89 -3.36 43.17
N HIS A 480 32.88 -2.33 42.31
CA HIS A 480 31.87 -2.20 41.26
C HIS A 480 31.95 -3.36 40.25
N GLU A 481 33.16 -3.77 39.86
CA GLU A 481 33.36 -4.85 38.90
C GLU A 481 32.91 -6.20 39.50
N VAL A 482 33.30 -6.49 40.74
CA VAL A 482 32.95 -7.73 41.43
C VAL A 482 31.44 -7.88 41.62
N LEU A 483 30.74 -6.79 41.97
CA LEU A 483 29.28 -6.80 42.13
C LEU A 483 28.56 -7.00 40.78
N ARG A 484 29.07 -6.40 39.70
CA ARG A 484 28.49 -6.61 38.36
C ARG A 484 28.65 -8.05 37.87
N ASP A 485 29.80 -8.66 38.15
CA ASP A 485 30.12 -10.02 37.71
C ASP A 485 29.70 -11.12 38.71
N ARG A 486 28.97 -10.75 39.78
CA ARG A 486 28.35 -11.65 40.78
C ARG A 486 29.35 -12.56 41.52
N HIS A 487 30.56 -12.08 41.78
CA HIS A 487 31.58 -12.83 42.52
C HIS A 487 31.45 -12.58 44.04
N SER A 488 30.44 -13.21 44.66
CA SER A 488 30.04 -12.99 46.05
C SER A 488 31.16 -13.18 47.09
N ASP A 489 32.05 -14.15 46.89
CA ASP A 489 33.13 -14.43 47.85
C ASP A 489 34.21 -13.35 47.82
N VAL A 490 34.53 -12.85 46.63
CA VAL A 490 35.45 -11.72 46.44
C VAL A 490 34.81 -10.43 46.96
N ALA A 491 33.50 -10.25 46.77
CA ALA A 491 32.75 -9.08 47.28
C ALA A 491 32.76 -9.02 48.81
N LYS A 492 32.57 -10.16 49.48
CA LYS A 492 32.62 -10.25 50.94
C LYS A 492 33.98 -9.81 51.47
N VAL A 493 35.07 -10.38 50.95
CA VAL A 493 36.43 -10.03 51.37
C VAL A 493 36.70 -8.54 51.19
N LEU A 494 36.34 -7.97 50.03
CA LEU A 494 36.59 -6.56 49.76
C LEU A 494 35.74 -5.63 50.64
N THR A 495 34.51 -6.02 50.98
CA THR A 495 33.63 -5.23 51.86
C THR A 495 34.10 -5.28 53.32
N GLU A 496 34.55 -6.44 53.79
CA GLU A 496 35.13 -6.61 55.14
C GLU A 496 36.44 -5.85 55.31
N LYS A 497 37.33 -5.93 54.31
CA LYS A 497 38.68 -5.34 54.39
C LYS A 497 38.75 -3.87 53.95
N ALA A 498 37.77 -3.36 53.19
CA ALA A 498 37.82 -2.00 52.64
C ALA A 498 36.43 -1.35 52.49
N LEU A 499 35.77 -1.09 53.63
CA LEU A 499 34.43 -0.48 53.72
C LEU A 499 34.31 0.88 52.98
N GLN A 500 35.41 1.61 52.84
CA GLN A 500 35.46 2.90 52.14
C GLN A 500 35.08 2.78 50.64
N LEU A 501 35.22 1.59 50.04
CA LEU A 501 34.89 1.36 48.62
C LEU A 501 33.38 1.47 48.34
N CYS A 502 32.53 1.27 49.34
CA CYS A 502 31.07 1.34 49.20
C CYS A 502 30.55 2.75 48.92
N CYS A 503 31.35 3.78 49.22
CA CYS A 503 30.95 5.18 49.10
C CYS A 503 31.37 5.81 47.76
N PHE A 504 32.14 5.11 46.93
CA PHE A 504 32.57 5.64 45.63
C PHE A 504 31.43 5.56 44.62
N VAL A 505 31.36 6.56 43.75
CA VAL A 505 30.33 6.63 42.71
C VAL A 505 31.02 6.54 41.34
N ASN A 506 30.48 5.73 40.44
CA ASN A 506 30.98 5.60 39.07
C ASN A 506 30.44 6.71 38.14
N ASP A 507 30.84 6.70 36.87
CA ASP A 507 30.39 7.71 35.89
C ASP A 507 28.87 7.66 35.63
N ALA A 508 28.21 6.55 35.99
CA ALA A 508 26.75 6.39 35.89
C ALA A 508 26.01 6.90 37.14
N GLY A 509 26.71 7.45 38.13
CA GLY A 509 26.09 7.90 39.38
C GLY A 509 25.75 6.77 40.36
N GLU A 510 26.22 5.55 40.10
CA GLU A 510 25.93 4.38 40.92
C GLU A 510 27.00 4.21 42.00
N SER A 511 26.58 4.07 43.26
CA SER A 511 27.47 3.55 44.31
C SER A 511 27.34 2.02 44.41
N PRO A 512 28.38 1.29 44.86
CA PRO A 512 28.33 -0.15 45.04
C PRO A 512 27.17 -0.63 45.93
N GLN A 513 26.68 0.22 46.84
CA GLN A 513 25.53 -0.09 47.70
C GLN A 513 24.22 -0.22 46.91
N TYR A 514 24.08 0.45 45.77
CA TYR A 514 22.89 0.42 44.92
C TYR A 514 22.98 -0.61 43.78
N LEU A 515 24.14 -1.24 43.60
CA LEU A 515 24.29 -2.35 42.66
C LEU A 515 23.65 -3.59 43.27
N LYS A 516 22.55 -4.07 42.67
CA LYS A 516 21.83 -5.26 43.12
C LYS A 516 22.74 -6.50 43.04
N TRP A 517 22.94 -7.13 44.18
CA TRP A 517 23.62 -8.43 44.33
C TRP A 517 22.74 -9.59 43.84
#